data_AF-A0A929M4I5-F1
#
_entry.id   AF-A0A929M4I5-F1
#
_cell.length_a   1.000
_cell.length_b   1.000
_cell.length_c   1.000
_cell.angle_alpha   90.00
_cell.angle_beta   90.00
_cell.angle_gamma   90.00
#
_symmetry.space_group_name_H-M   'P 1'
#
loop_
_entity.id
_entity.type
_entity.pdbx_description
1 polymer ?
#
loop_
_entity_poly.entity_id
_entity_poly.type
_entity_poly.pdbx_seq_one_letter_code
_entity_poly.pdbx_strand_id
1 'polypeptide(L)'
;MRKTEKISPSELIYQKLSEEKILEKIVYSDFVEICLEFVEYFIFPLSDRDLSSYVSYSRDFLRGKIDENKIYKYQNEAFKDSLNLSDPLEKSIQDIVYLCLNYKFLTSYYSEWTVESKNPIGFKSITHYTLDSIPTFLHYIEAVDGKLCEDFYEYLKVYIKNK
;
A
#
# COMPACT_ATOMS: atom_id res chain seq x y z
N MET A 1 20.70 30.05 2.67
CA MET A 1 19.67 29.39 3.51
C MET A 1 19.22 28.14 2.78
N ARG A 2 19.49 26.95 3.31
CA ARG A 2 18.87 25.72 2.79
C ARG A 2 17.39 25.82 3.11
N LYS A 3 16.51 25.74 2.09
CA LYS A 3 15.08 25.56 2.33
C LYS A 3 14.96 24.24 3.09
N THR A 4 14.49 24.28 4.33
CA THR A 4 14.02 23.07 5.01
C THR A 4 12.83 22.58 4.19
N GLU A 5 13.03 21.52 3.41
CA GLU A 5 11.94 20.83 2.73
C GLU A 5 10.94 20.38 3.79
N LYS A 6 9.66 20.68 3.55
CA LYS A 6 8.57 20.26 4.44
C LYS A 6 8.41 18.76 4.24
N ILE A 7 8.77 17.97 5.25
CA ILE A 7 8.60 16.51 5.27
C ILE A 7 7.12 16.19 5.02
N SER A 8 6.83 15.23 4.13
CA SER A 8 5.45 14.83 3.85
C SER A 8 4.85 14.03 5.02
N PRO A 9 3.52 14.00 5.17
CA PRO A 9 2.85 13.09 6.09
C PRO A 9 3.33 11.63 5.99
N SER A 10 3.44 11.07 4.77
CA SER A 10 3.93 9.69 4.57
C SER A 10 5.35 9.50 5.06
N GLU A 11 6.27 10.41 4.75
CA GLU A 11 7.67 10.37 5.21
C GLU A 11 7.75 10.46 6.74
N LEU A 12 6.98 11.36 7.34
CA LEU A 12 6.94 11.53 8.79
C LEU A 12 6.45 10.26 9.49
N ILE A 13 5.37 9.66 9.01
CA ILE A 13 4.83 8.42 9.59
C ILE A 13 5.78 7.25 9.38
N TYR A 14 6.40 7.14 8.20
CA TYR A 14 7.40 6.10 7.95
C TYR A 14 8.60 6.19 8.92
N GLN A 15 9.07 7.41 9.20
CA GLN A 15 10.11 7.65 10.21
C GLN A 15 9.65 7.20 11.61
N LYS A 16 8.45 7.60 12.06
CA LYS A 16 7.90 7.15 13.35
C LYS A 16 7.83 5.62 13.46
N LEU A 17 7.29 4.96 12.43
CA LEU A 17 7.16 3.49 12.39
C LEU A 17 8.53 2.79 12.47
N SER A 18 9.54 3.37 11.84
CA SER A 18 10.92 2.88 11.86
C SER A 18 11.58 3.10 13.23
N GLU A 19 11.47 4.30 13.80
CA GLU A 19 12.03 4.65 15.11
C GLU A 19 11.44 3.80 16.25
N GLU A 20 10.12 3.54 16.20
CA GLU A 20 9.43 2.71 17.18
C GLU A 20 9.55 1.20 16.92
N LYS A 21 10.25 0.82 15.84
CA LYS A 21 10.41 -0.57 15.38
C LYS A 21 9.07 -1.29 15.27
N ILE A 22 8.03 -0.59 14.84
CA ILE A 22 6.70 -1.17 14.65
C ILE A 22 6.76 -2.18 13.50
N LEU A 23 7.50 -1.85 12.44
CA LEU A 23 7.62 -2.68 11.24
C LEU A 23 8.28 -4.03 11.52
N GLU A 24 9.20 -4.09 12.48
CA GLU A 24 9.85 -5.34 12.91
C GLU A 24 8.91 -6.28 13.68
N LYS A 25 7.75 -5.78 14.16
CA LYS A 25 6.79 -6.54 14.98
C LYS A 25 5.66 -7.16 14.15
N ILE A 26 5.62 -6.91 12.84
CA ILE A 26 4.53 -7.32 11.96
C ILE A 26 5.10 -8.18 10.84
N VAL A 27 4.52 -9.36 10.63
CA VAL A 27 4.83 -10.20 9.46
C VAL A 27 4.16 -9.57 8.24
N TYR A 28 4.80 -9.62 7.07
CA TYR A 28 4.28 -8.98 5.86
C TYR A 28 2.83 -9.37 5.51
N SER A 29 2.46 -10.65 5.69
CA SER A 29 1.07 -11.10 5.49
C SER A 29 0.07 -10.34 6.37
N ASP A 30 0.42 -10.10 7.63
CA ASP A 30 -0.40 -9.34 8.56
C ASP A 30 -0.44 -7.87 8.13
N PHE A 31 0.68 -7.31 7.67
CA PHE A 31 0.72 -5.95 7.13
C PHE A 31 -0.24 -5.78 5.94
N VAL A 32 -0.24 -6.72 4.99
CA VAL A 32 -1.16 -6.67 3.84
C VAL A 32 -2.61 -6.74 4.30
N GLU A 33 -2.97 -7.67 5.20
CA GLU A 33 -4.34 -7.77 5.72
C GLU A 33 -4.77 -6.50 6.47
N ILE A 34 -3.88 -5.91 7.28
CA ILE A 34 -4.10 -4.62 7.96
C ILE A 34 -4.35 -3.50 6.94
N CYS A 35 -3.56 -3.43 5.87
CA CYS A 35 -3.78 -2.45 4.80
C CYS A 35 -5.15 -2.65 4.14
N LEU A 36 -5.54 -3.89 3.83
CA LEU A 36 -6.84 -4.20 3.24
C LEU A 36 -8.01 -3.81 4.15
N GLU A 37 -7.91 -4.11 5.45
CA GLU A 37 -8.90 -3.68 6.45
C GLU A 37 -8.97 -2.15 6.55
N PHE A 38 -7.82 -1.49 6.64
CA PHE A 38 -7.76 -0.04 6.74
C PHE A 38 -8.42 0.64 5.52
N VAL A 39 -8.13 0.14 4.32
CA VAL A 39 -8.74 0.63 3.08
C VAL A 39 -10.26 0.46 3.11
N GLU A 40 -10.75 -0.71 3.52
CA GLU A 40 -12.19 -1.00 3.59
C GLU A 40 -12.93 -0.12 4.59
N TYR A 41 -12.34 0.15 5.77
CA TYR A 41 -13.02 0.87 6.85
C TYR A 41 -12.83 2.38 6.83
N PHE A 42 -11.71 2.89 6.29
CA PHE A 42 -11.36 4.31 6.37
C PHE A 42 -11.31 5.01 5.01
N ILE A 43 -11.09 4.28 3.92
CA ILE A 43 -10.89 4.88 2.59
C ILE A 43 -12.11 4.67 1.70
N PHE A 44 -12.64 3.46 1.61
CA PHE A 44 -13.84 3.18 0.81
C PHE A 44 -15.06 4.02 1.19
N PRO A 45 -15.31 4.35 2.49
CA PRO A 45 -16.41 5.24 2.85
C PRO A 45 -16.27 6.68 2.33
N LEU A 46 -15.11 7.06 1.79
CA LEU A 46 -14.88 8.36 1.16
C LEU A 46 -15.28 8.39 -0.33
N SER A 47 -15.62 7.24 -0.91
CA SER A 47 -16.07 7.12 -2.29
C SER A 47 -17.59 7.02 -2.38
N ASP A 48 -18.17 7.57 -3.45
CA ASP A 48 -19.58 7.38 -3.77
C ASP A 48 -19.85 6.05 -4.51
N ARG A 49 -18.79 5.27 -4.81
CA ARG A 49 -18.87 4.00 -5.53
C ARG A 49 -18.85 2.81 -4.58
N ASP A 50 -19.47 1.71 -5.02
CA ASP A 50 -19.30 0.42 -4.33
C ASP A 50 -17.96 -0.21 -4.73
N LEU A 51 -17.02 -0.20 -3.79
CA LEU A 51 -15.67 -0.73 -3.95
C LEU A 51 -15.45 -2.04 -3.16
N SER A 52 -16.46 -2.51 -2.42
CA SER A 52 -16.36 -3.62 -1.46
C SER A 52 -15.84 -4.94 -2.08
N SER A 53 -16.15 -5.15 -3.36
CA SER A 53 -15.71 -6.32 -4.11
C SER A 53 -14.19 -6.40 -4.26
N TYR A 54 -13.49 -5.26 -4.36
CA TYR A 54 -12.06 -5.24 -4.66
C TYR A 54 -11.21 -5.80 -3.52
N VAL A 55 -11.48 -5.39 -2.28
CA VAL A 55 -10.80 -5.97 -1.12
C VAL A 55 -11.15 -7.45 -0.95
N SER A 56 -12.39 -7.83 -1.27
CA SER A 56 -12.81 -9.24 -1.24
C SER A 56 -12.00 -10.10 -2.21
N TYR A 57 -11.72 -9.61 -3.42
CA TYR A 57 -10.85 -10.30 -4.39
C TYR A 57 -9.43 -10.49 -3.84
N SER A 58 -8.84 -9.45 -3.25
CA SER A 58 -7.52 -9.52 -2.62
C SER A 58 -7.48 -10.57 -1.52
N ARG A 59 -8.47 -10.59 -0.61
CA ARG A 59 -8.57 -11.59 0.47
C ARG A 59 -8.78 -13.00 -0.06
N ASP A 60 -9.61 -13.18 -1.08
CA ASP A 60 -9.82 -14.50 -1.69
C ASP A 60 -8.54 -15.02 -2.36
N PHE A 61 -7.71 -14.13 -2.92
CA PHE A 61 -6.39 -14.48 -3.43
C PHE A 61 -5.44 -14.88 -2.30
N LEU A 62 -5.34 -14.08 -1.23
CA LEU A 62 -4.49 -14.39 -0.06
C LEU A 62 -4.88 -15.73 0.60
N ARG A 63 -6.17 -16.11 0.53
CA ARG A 63 -6.70 -17.38 1.03
C ARG A 63 -6.59 -18.54 0.03
N GLY A 64 -6.00 -18.32 -1.15
CA GLY A 64 -5.83 -19.34 -2.19
C GLY A 64 -7.12 -19.78 -2.89
N LYS A 65 -8.21 -19.03 -2.76
CA LYS A 65 -9.50 -19.34 -3.43
C LYS A 65 -9.52 -18.91 -4.89
N ILE A 66 -8.71 -17.90 -5.23
CA ILE A 66 -8.48 -17.46 -6.61
C ILE A 66 -6.99 -17.46 -6.90
N ASP A 67 -6.63 -17.63 -8.17
CA ASP A 67 -5.25 -17.69 -8.63
C ASP A 67 -4.73 -16.33 -9.12
N GLU A 68 -3.45 -16.32 -9.51
CA GLU A 68 -2.78 -15.15 -10.07
C GLU A 68 -3.46 -14.64 -11.36
N ASN A 69 -4.00 -15.53 -12.21
CA ASN A 69 -4.68 -15.10 -13.43
C ASN A 69 -5.95 -14.30 -13.11
N LYS A 70 -6.70 -14.73 -12.09
CA LYS A 70 -7.88 -14.01 -11.62
C LYS A 70 -7.50 -12.66 -11.00
N ILE A 71 -6.43 -12.57 -10.20
CA ILE A 71 -6.04 -11.27 -9.61
C ILE A 71 -5.62 -10.27 -10.69
N TYR A 72 -4.85 -10.69 -11.71
CA TYR A 72 -4.52 -9.82 -12.84
C TYR A 72 -5.74 -9.38 -13.64
N LYS A 73 -6.74 -10.26 -13.78
CA LYS A 73 -8.01 -9.89 -14.43
C LYS A 73 -8.70 -8.75 -13.65
N TYR A 74 -8.84 -8.89 -12.34
CA TYR A 74 -9.47 -7.85 -11.51
C TYR A 74 -8.67 -6.54 -11.48
N GLN A 75 -7.33 -6.63 -11.45
CA GLN A 75 -6.47 -5.45 -11.55
C GLN A 75 -6.67 -4.70 -12.88
N ASN A 76 -6.84 -5.42 -13.99
CA ASN A 76 -7.12 -4.82 -15.30
C ASN A 76 -8.53 -4.19 -15.36
N GLU A 77 -9.51 -4.78 -14.69
CA GLU A 77 -10.86 -4.19 -14.56
C GLU A 77 -10.80 -2.87 -13.79
N ALA A 78 -10.14 -2.86 -12.63
CA ALA A 78 -9.89 -1.66 -11.84
C ALA A 78 -9.15 -0.56 -12.62
N PHE A 79 -8.17 -0.94 -13.47
CA PHE A 79 -7.48 0.02 -14.33
C PHE A 79 -8.42 0.67 -15.35
N LYS A 80 -9.29 -0.12 -15.99
CA LYS A 80 -10.27 0.41 -16.95
C LYS A 80 -11.25 1.38 -16.28
N ASP A 81 -11.68 1.07 -15.06
CA ASP A 81 -12.53 1.97 -14.28
C ASP A 81 -11.83 3.31 -14.03
N SER A 82 -10.53 3.28 -13.67
CA SER A 82 -9.71 4.50 -13.45
C SER A 82 -9.70 5.45 -14.63
N LEU A 83 -9.64 4.92 -15.87
CA LEU A 83 -9.63 5.74 -17.08
C LEU A 83 -10.91 6.56 -17.28
N ASN A 84 -12.02 6.17 -16.64
CA ASN A 84 -13.30 6.84 -16.76
C ASN A 84 -13.57 7.83 -15.62
N LEU A 85 -12.68 7.93 -14.62
CA LEU A 85 -12.84 8.83 -13.50
C LEU A 85 -12.38 10.24 -13.89
N SER A 86 -13.17 11.25 -13.53
CA SER A 86 -12.80 12.66 -13.65
C SER A 86 -12.50 13.31 -12.30
N ASP A 87 -13.15 12.83 -11.23
CA ASP A 87 -12.98 13.36 -9.89
C ASP A 87 -11.60 12.99 -9.32
N PRO A 88 -10.83 13.96 -8.79
CA PRO A 88 -9.49 13.69 -8.26
C PRO A 88 -9.46 12.77 -7.04
N LEU A 89 -10.44 12.88 -6.13
CA LEU A 89 -10.51 12.02 -4.95
C LEU A 89 -10.78 10.58 -5.37
N GLU A 90 -11.72 10.37 -6.28
CA GLU A 90 -12.03 9.06 -6.83
C GLU A 90 -10.83 8.42 -7.56
N LYS A 91 -10.00 9.22 -8.23
CA LYS A 91 -8.73 8.73 -8.81
C LYS A 91 -7.76 8.26 -7.74
N SER A 92 -7.55 9.05 -6.68
CA SER A 92 -6.67 8.66 -5.57
C SER A 92 -7.17 7.37 -4.87
N ILE A 93 -8.48 7.23 -4.69
CA ILE A 93 -9.08 6.01 -4.13
C ILE A 93 -8.90 4.83 -5.10
N GLN A 94 -9.07 5.03 -6.40
CA GLN A 94 -8.89 3.99 -7.41
C GLN A 94 -7.43 3.51 -7.51
N ASP A 95 -6.48 4.41 -7.29
CA ASP A 95 -5.06 4.09 -7.22
C ASP A 95 -4.74 3.17 -6.03
N ILE A 96 -5.40 3.37 -4.89
CA ILE A 96 -5.33 2.46 -3.74
C ILE A 96 -5.96 1.10 -4.08
N VAL A 97 -7.13 1.08 -4.74
CA VAL A 97 -7.75 -0.17 -5.22
C VAL A 97 -6.78 -0.95 -6.11
N TYR A 98 -6.08 -0.26 -7.01
CA TYR A 98 -5.08 -0.87 -7.88
C TYR A 98 -3.89 -1.45 -7.10
N LEU A 99 -3.42 -0.76 -6.06
CA LEU A 99 -2.40 -1.26 -5.14
C LEU A 99 -2.89 -2.53 -4.41
N CYS A 100 -4.12 -2.52 -3.88
CA CYS A 100 -4.71 -3.66 -3.17
C CYS A 100 -4.89 -4.89 -4.05
N LEU A 101 -5.04 -4.74 -5.37
CA LEU A 101 -5.10 -5.85 -6.34
C LEU A 101 -3.73 -6.22 -6.90
N ASN A 102 -2.68 -5.48 -6.56
CA ASN A 102 -1.36 -5.69 -7.14
C ASN A 102 -0.73 -6.98 -6.60
N TYR A 103 -0.47 -7.94 -7.48
CA TYR A 103 0.14 -9.22 -7.12
C TYR A 103 1.41 -9.07 -6.27
N LYS A 104 2.29 -8.11 -6.59
CA LYS A 104 3.55 -7.90 -5.85
C LYS A 104 3.30 -7.38 -4.44
N PHE A 105 2.33 -6.49 -4.27
CA PHE A 105 1.90 -5.99 -2.96
C PHE A 105 1.24 -7.12 -2.14
N LEU A 106 0.46 -7.99 -2.77
CA LEU A 106 -0.23 -9.08 -2.07
C LEU A 106 0.71 -10.23 -1.66
N THR A 107 1.70 -10.56 -2.49
CA THR A 107 2.52 -11.78 -2.31
C THR A 107 3.91 -11.53 -1.77
N SER A 108 4.30 -10.28 -1.51
CA SER A 108 5.64 -9.96 -1.04
C SER A 108 6.75 -10.34 -2.04
N TYR A 109 6.43 -10.62 -3.32
CA TYR A 109 7.37 -11.15 -4.32
C TYR A 109 8.63 -10.27 -4.53
N TYR A 110 8.66 -9.07 -3.96
CA TYR A 110 9.81 -8.17 -3.88
C TYR A 110 9.98 -7.50 -2.50
N SER A 111 9.37 -8.00 -1.42
CA SER A 111 9.64 -7.52 -0.06
C SER A 111 10.98 -8.07 0.40
N GLU A 112 12.06 -7.51 -0.16
CA GLU A 112 13.39 -7.69 0.36
C GLU A 112 13.45 -7.03 1.76
N TRP A 113 13.07 -7.79 2.79
CA TRP A 113 13.74 -7.74 4.09
C TRP A 113 15.13 -8.42 4.01
N THR A 114 15.72 -8.49 2.82
CA THR A 114 17.09 -8.94 2.57
C THR A 114 18.00 -7.74 2.50
N VAL A 115 18.86 -7.63 3.51
CA VAL A 115 19.97 -6.67 3.60
C VAL A 115 20.93 -6.88 2.40
N GLU A 116 21.11 -5.80 1.63
CA GLU A 116 22.13 -5.44 0.62
C GLU A 116 22.94 -6.49 -0.16
N SER A 117 23.20 -6.19 -1.44
CA SER A 117 24.61 -6.09 -1.88
C SER A 117 24.83 -4.91 -2.83
N LYS A 118 25.79 -4.05 -2.47
CA LYS A 118 26.41 -3.09 -3.38
C LYS A 118 27.03 -3.86 -4.53
N ASN A 119 26.56 -3.66 -5.76
CA ASN A 119 27.29 -4.13 -6.93
C ASN A 119 28.20 -3.00 -7.44
N PRO A 120 29.54 -3.14 -7.31
CA PRO A 120 30.46 -2.36 -8.12
C PRO A 120 30.41 -2.93 -9.55
N ILE A 121 30.67 -2.10 -10.56
CA ILE A 121 30.80 -2.46 -11.99
C ILE A 121 29.51 -2.32 -12.83
N GLY A 122 29.32 -1.10 -13.35
CA GLY A 122 29.41 -0.88 -14.81
C GLY A 122 28.30 -1.40 -15.74
N PHE A 123 27.16 -1.89 -15.26
CA PHE A 123 26.01 -2.18 -16.11
C PHE A 123 24.92 -1.11 -15.99
N LYS A 124 24.36 -0.68 -17.13
CA LYS A 124 23.19 0.21 -17.20
C LYS A 124 22.11 -0.33 -16.26
N SER A 125 21.74 0.46 -15.26
CA SER A 125 20.73 0.14 -14.27
C SER A 125 19.41 -0.21 -14.97
N ILE A 126 19.08 -1.50 -15.02
CA ILE A 126 17.69 -1.92 -15.14
C ILE A 126 17.09 -1.53 -13.80
N THR A 127 16.21 -0.53 -13.81
CA THR A 127 15.61 0.07 -12.62
C THR A 127 15.01 -1.03 -11.75
N HIS A 128 15.61 -1.25 -10.58
CA HIS A 128 15.11 -2.19 -9.60
C HIS A 128 13.84 -1.58 -9.02
N TYR A 129 12.66 -2.10 -9.36
CA TYR A 129 11.44 -1.79 -8.62
C TYR A 129 11.46 -2.61 -7.32
N THR A 130 12.26 -2.19 -6.35
CA THR A 130 12.09 -2.62 -4.96
C THR A 130 10.82 -1.94 -4.45
N LEU A 131 9.75 -2.72 -4.29
CA LEU A 131 8.46 -2.22 -3.81
C LEU A 131 8.56 -2.09 -2.29
N ASP A 132 9.03 -0.93 -1.80
CA ASP A 132 8.97 -0.60 -0.37
C ASP A 132 7.49 -0.40 -0.01
N SER A 133 6.82 -1.49 0.36
CA SER A 133 5.36 -1.60 0.38
C SER A 133 4.72 -0.64 1.39
N ILE A 134 5.45 -0.31 2.47
CA ILE A 134 4.97 0.58 3.52
C ILE A 134 5.00 2.04 3.07
N PRO A 135 6.13 2.63 2.63
CA PRO A 135 6.14 3.98 2.04
C PRO A 135 5.22 4.09 0.83
N THR A 136 5.13 3.05 0.01
CA THR A 136 4.20 3.02 -1.13
C THR A 136 2.76 3.18 -0.63
N PHE A 137 2.32 2.33 0.30
CA PHE A 137 0.97 2.42 0.86
C PHE A 137 0.69 3.78 1.53
N LEU A 138 1.63 4.27 2.34
CA LEU A 138 1.53 5.59 3.00
C LEU A 138 1.39 6.72 1.98
N HIS A 139 2.12 6.68 0.86
CA HIS A 139 2.03 7.67 -0.19
C HIS A 139 0.66 7.67 -0.87
N TYR A 140 0.11 6.48 -1.15
CA TYR A 140 -1.20 6.36 -1.77
C TYR A 140 -2.33 6.87 -0.85
N ILE A 141 -2.29 6.57 0.46
CA ILE A 141 -3.31 7.09 1.39
C ILE A 141 -3.14 8.60 1.64
N GLU A 142 -1.91 9.13 1.60
CA GLU A 142 -1.66 10.58 1.67
C GLU A 142 -2.31 11.32 0.49
N ALA A 143 -2.28 10.72 -0.71
CA ALA A 143 -2.88 11.29 -1.91
C ALA A 143 -4.43 11.36 -1.85
N VAL A 144 -5.06 10.60 -0.94
CA VAL A 144 -6.48 10.73 -0.61
C VAL A 144 -6.68 11.84 0.41
N ASP A 145 -6.02 11.72 1.57
CA ASP A 145 -5.98 12.73 2.62
C ASP A 145 -4.76 12.50 3.51
N GLY A 146 -3.92 13.53 3.69
CA GLY A 146 -2.73 13.45 4.53
C GLY A 146 -3.01 13.07 6.00
N LYS A 147 -4.24 13.27 6.49
CA LYS A 147 -4.66 12.80 7.82
C LYS A 147 -4.69 11.27 7.92
N LEU A 148 -4.96 10.56 6.82
CA LEU A 148 -5.04 9.10 6.81
C LEU A 148 -3.71 8.44 7.18
N CYS A 149 -2.56 9.11 6.96
CA CYS A 149 -1.27 8.61 7.42
C CYS A 149 -1.20 8.49 8.95
N GLU A 150 -1.68 9.50 9.69
CA GLU A 150 -1.73 9.46 11.15
C GLU A 150 -2.79 8.46 11.64
N ASP A 151 -3.96 8.42 10.98
CA ASP A 151 -5.02 7.45 11.31
C ASP A 151 -4.52 6.00 11.11
N PHE A 152 -3.73 5.72 10.06
CA PHE A 152 -3.12 4.42 9.83
C PHE A 152 -2.06 4.06 10.88
N TYR A 153 -1.24 5.03 11.29
CA TYR A 153 -0.26 4.82 12.36
C TYR A 153 -0.93 4.47 13.70
N GLU A 154 -2.00 5.16 14.08
CA GLU A 154 -2.76 4.83 15.28
C GLU A 154 -3.48 3.48 15.16
N TYR A 155 -4.02 3.16 13.97
CA TYR A 155 -4.61 1.84 13.69
C TYR A 155 -3.59 0.71 13.91
N LEU A 156 -2.37 0.85 13.37
CA LEU A 156 -1.29 -0.11 13.54
C LEU A 156 -0.92 -0.30 15.02
N LYS A 157 -0.84 0.77 15.80
CA LYS A 157 -0.51 0.70 17.23
C LYS A 157 -1.56 -0.07 18.03
N VAL A 158 -2.84 0.18 17.75
CA VAL A 158 -3.94 -0.55 18.39
C VAL A 158 -3.89 -2.03 18.01
N TYR A 159 -3.66 -2.33 16.72
CA TYR A 159 -3.56 -3.71 16.23
C TYR A 159 -2.45 -4.49 16.95
N ILE A 160 -1.24 -3.92 17.02
CA ILE A 160 -0.09 -4.57 17.68
C ILE A 160 -0.33 -4.78 19.17
N LYS A 161 -0.98 -3.83 19.85
CA LYS A 161 -1.26 -3.93 21.29
C LYS A 161 -2.24 -5.05 21.63
N ASN A 162 -3.14 -5.38 20.70
CA ASN A 162 -4.19 -6.38 20.90
C ASN A 162 -3.80 -7.78 20.41
N LYS A 163 -2.59 -7.96 19.89
CA LYS A 163 -2.03 -9.24 19.45
C LYS A 163 -1.18 -9.86 20.55
#